data_AF-A0A348VUH7-F1
#
_entry.id   AF-A0A348VUH7-F1
#
_cell.length_a   1.000
_cell.length_b   1.000
_cell.length_c   1.000
_cell.angle_alpha   90.00
_cell.angle_beta   90.00
_cell.angle_gamma   90.00
#
_symmetry.space_group_name_H-M   'P 1'
#
loop_
_entity.id
_entity.type
_entity.pdbx_description
1 polymer ?
#
loop_
_entity_poly.entity_id
_entity_poly.type
_entity_poly.pdbx_seq_one_letter_code
_entity_poly.pdbx_strand_id
1 'polypeptide(L)'
;MAGSIRYGFDKSTLTNYNEALLSELLLQQLNTYGDTVTSSAITVSLARDSRDYFLDPKKGSRNSIFVEYAGGPLGGDPSFIKSVVDSGWYFPLFGDTSFMLRGRFGYAASLIDKPLPSGERFFVGGTSTVRGFKYGGAGPVEP
;
A
#
# COMPACT_ATOMS: atom_id res chain seq x y z
N MET A 1 21.66 6.01 1.19
CA MET A 1 20.40 6.14 0.43
C MET A 1 20.32 4.95 -0.49
N ALA A 2 19.16 4.30 -0.59
CA ALA A 2 18.95 3.12 -1.41
C ALA A 2 17.75 3.36 -2.33
N GLY A 3 17.88 3.02 -3.60
CA GLY A 3 16.81 3.07 -4.58
C GLY A 3 16.66 1.72 -5.27
N SER A 4 15.45 1.39 -5.69
CA SER A 4 15.21 0.20 -6.50
C SER A 4 14.11 0.44 -7.52
N ILE A 5 14.21 -0.28 -8.62
CA ILE A 5 13.17 -0.39 -9.64
C ILE A 5 12.80 -1.87 -9.70
N ARG A 6 11.50 -2.16 -9.63
CA ARG A 6 10.96 -3.51 -9.69
C ARG A 6 9.90 -3.56 -10.77
N TYR A 7 9.96 -4.57 -11.62
CA TYR A 7 8.84 -4.96 -12.46
C TYR A 7 8.06 -6.07 -11.74
N GLY A 8 6.74 -5.95 -11.70
CA GLY A 8 5.81 -6.92 -11.14
C GLY A 8 4.83 -7.38 -12.21
N PHE A 9 4.61 -8.68 -12.28
CA PHE A 9 3.55 -9.29 -13.06
C PHE A 9 2.76 -10.20 -12.13
N ASP A 10 1.46 -9.97 -12.03
CA ASP A 10 0.55 -10.75 -11.20
C ASP A 10 -0.63 -11.22 -12.04
N LYS A 11 -1.06 -12.46 -11.80
CA LYS A 11 -2.28 -13.00 -12.37
C LYS A 11 -3.08 -13.63 -11.26
N SER A 12 -4.17 -12.97 -10.89
CA SER A 12 -5.06 -13.38 -9.82
C SER A 12 -6.36 -13.92 -10.41
N THR A 13 -6.84 -15.06 -9.90
CA THR A 13 -8.09 -15.67 -10.33
C THR A 13 -8.96 -15.95 -9.12
N LEU A 14 -10.19 -15.44 -9.13
CA LEU A 14 -11.18 -15.73 -8.09
C LEU A 14 -11.90 -17.04 -8.44
N THR A 15 -11.86 -18.00 -7.53
CA THR A 15 -12.48 -19.33 -7.69
C THR A 15 -13.39 -19.64 -6.51
N ASN A 16 -14.50 -20.36 -6.75
CA ASN A 16 -15.41 -20.87 -5.70
C ASN A 16 -15.87 -19.79 -4.71
N TYR A 17 -16.38 -18.67 -5.22
CA TYR A 17 -16.98 -17.63 -4.41
C TYR A 17 -18.51 -17.79 -4.33
N ASN A 18 -19.09 -17.38 -3.20
CA ASN A 18 -20.54 -17.23 -3.08
C ASN A 18 -20.87 -15.75 -3.26
N GLU A 19 -21.56 -15.40 -4.34
CA GLU A 19 -21.92 -14.01 -4.68
C GLU A 19 -22.64 -13.27 -3.55
N ALA A 20 -23.45 -13.97 -2.76
CA ALA A 20 -24.20 -13.37 -1.66
C ALA A 20 -23.35 -12.97 -0.44
N LEU A 21 -22.08 -13.42 -0.37
CA LEU A 21 -21.15 -13.13 0.73
C LEU A 21 -19.98 -12.23 0.30
N LEU A 22 -19.91 -11.85 -0.98
CA LEU A 22 -18.86 -10.98 -1.46
C LEU A 22 -19.12 -9.54 -1.06
N SER A 23 -18.05 -8.82 -0.74
CA SER A 23 -18.13 -7.37 -0.52
C SER A 23 -18.50 -6.66 -1.81
N GLU A 24 -19.18 -5.52 -1.73
CA GLU A 24 -19.63 -4.79 -2.92
C GLU A 24 -18.46 -4.44 -3.84
N LEU A 25 -17.31 -4.13 -3.25
CA LEU A 25 -16.07 -3.84 -3.97
C LEU A 25 -15.56 -5.02 -4.80
N LEU A 26 -15.68 -6.25 -4.28
CA LEU A 26 -15.27 -7.45 -5.01
C LEU A 26 -16.24 -7.79 -6.12
N LEU A 27 -17.55 -7.63 -5.88
CA LEU A 27 -18.57 -7.80 -6.92
C LEU A 27 -18.38 -6.78 -8.06
N GLN A 28 -18.13 -5.51 -7.73
CA GLN A 28 -17.85 -4.49 -8.72
C GLN A 28 -16.60 -4.81 -9.54
N GLN A 29 -15.54 -5.31 -8.88
CA GLN A 29 -14.32 -5.74 -9.56
C GLN A 29 -14.60 -6.91 -10.52
N LEU A 30 -15.32 -7.94 -10.09
CA LEU A 30 -15.69 -9.09 -10.91
C LEU A 30 -16.50 -8.67 -12.14
N ASN A 31 -17.48 -7.78 -11.97
CA ASN A 31 -18.28 -7.26 -13.09
C ASN A 31 -17.46 -6.46 -14.10
N THR A 32 -16.35 -5.85 -13.68
CA THR A 32 -15.55 -4.96 -14.52
C THR A 32 -14.35 -5.64 -15.18
N TYR A 33 -13.71 -6.57 -14.48
CA TYR A 33 -12.47 -7.23 -14.91
C TYR A 33 -12.63 -8.74 -15.15
N GLY A 34 -13.76 -9.33 -14.76
CA GLY A 34 -14.00 -10.77 -14.80
C GLY A 34 -13.31 -11.52 -13.66
N ASP A 35 -13.36 -12.85 -13.72
CA ASP A 35 -12.82 -13.73 -12.67
C ASP A 35 -11.29 -13.72 -12.61
N THR A 36 -10.64 -13.42 -13.75
CA THR A 36 -9.19 -13.40 -13.88
C THR A 36 -8.72 -11.99 -14.16
N VAL A 37 -7.86 -11.47 -13.28
CA VAL A 37 -7.24 -10.15 -13.40
C VAL A 37 -5.74 -10.33 -13.55
N THR A 38 -5.18 -9.82 -14.64
CA THR A 38 -3.75 -9.78 -14.91
C THR A 38 -3.24 -8.37 -14.73
N SER A 39 -2.30 -8.16 -13.81
CA SER A 39 -1.70 -6.84 -13.54
C SER A 39 -0.22 -6.85 -13.93
N SER A 40 0.21 -5.79 -14.62
CA SER A 40 1.63 -5.54 -14.91
C SER A 40 1.99 -4.14 -14.43
N ALA A 41 3.02 -4.05 -13.59
CA ALA A 41 3.37 -2.83 -12.90
C ALA A 41 4.88 -2.62 -12.81
N ILE A 42 5.28 -1.34 -12.84
CA ILE A 42 6.63 -0.92 -12.47
C ILE A 42 6.53 -0.14 -11.16
N THR A 43 7.33 -0.57 -10.19
CA THR A 43 7.50 0.10 -8.90
C THR A 43 8.87 0.74 -8.83
N VAL A 44 8.91 2.02 -8.49
CA VAL A 44 10.13 2.74 -8.14
C VAL A 44 10.07 3.03 -6.65
N SER A 45 11.18 2.75 -5.96
CA SER A 45 11.30 3.07 -4.54
C SER A 45 12.60 3.80 -4.23
N LEU A 46 12.52 4.72 -3.28
CA LEU A 46 13.65 5.44 -2.74
C LEU A 46 13.54 5.46 -1.22
N ALA A 47 14.62 5.10 -0.54
CA ALA A 47 14.71 5.13 0.90
C ALA A 47 16.00 5.81 1.39
N ARG A 48 15.86 6.65 2.41
CA ARG A 48 16.96 7.23 3.16
C ARG A 48 16.81 6.83 4.61
N ASP A 49 17.80 6.07 5.09
CA ASP A 49 17.94 5.72 6.50
C ASP A 49 19.12 6.48 7.08
N SER A 50 18.87 7.23 8.14
CA SER A 50 19.86 7.98 8.91
C SER A 50 19.79 7.63 10.40
N ARG A 51 19.16 6.50 10.74
CA ARG A 51 19.08 6.00 12.10
C ARG A 51 20.46 5.58 12.59
N ASP A 52 20.72 5.82 13.86
CA ASP A 52 21.94 5.40 14.56
C ASP A 52 22.07 3.88 14.64
N TYR A 53 21.01 3.21 15.06
CA TYR A 53 20.92 1.75 15.12
C TYR A 53 19.59 1.28 14.53
N PHE A 54 19.64 0.28 13.66
CA PHE A 54 18.47 -0.07 12.83
C PHE A 54 17.41 -0.90 13.58
N LEU A 55 17.81 -1.66 14.61
CA LEU A 55 16.92 -2.48 15.43
C LEU A 55 16.27 -1.69 16.57
N ASP A 56 17.04 -0.80 17.21
CA ASP A 56 16.58 0.04 18.31
C ASP A 56 17.09 1.48 18.14
N PRO A 57 16.41 2.29 17.31
CA PRO A 57 16.88 3.62 16.96
C PRO A 57 16.59 4.62 18.08
N LYS A 58 17.61 5.37 18.50
CA LYS A 58 17.43 6.48 19.46
C LYS A 58 17.42 7.84 18.77
N LYS A 59 18.12 7.97 17.65
CA LYS A 59 18.24 9.22 16.89
C LYS A 59 18.20 8.98 15.39
N GLY A 60 17.61 9.93 14.67
CA GLY A 60 17.69 10.00 13.22
C GLY A 60 16.33 9.78 12.58
N SER A 61 16.32 9.28 11.35
CA SER A 61 15.09 9.15 10.58
C SER A 61 15.18 8.03 9.56
N ARG A 62 14.03 7.48 9.21
CA ARG A 62 13.86 6.61 8.05
C ARG A 62 12.72 7.17 7.21
N ASN A 63 13.06 7.56 5.99
CA ASN A 63 12.12 8.13 5.03
C ASN A 63 12.13 7.25 3.79
N SER A 64 10.95 6.94 3.27
CA SER A 64 10.80 6.15 2.06
C SER A 64 9.62 6.62 1.23
N ILE A 65 9.83 6.60 -0.08
CA ILE A 65 8.83 6.92 -1.09
C ILE A 65 8.74 5.72 -2.04
N PHE A 66 7.52 5.32 -2.34
CA PHE A 66 7.21 4.23 -3.25
C PHE A 66 6.19 4.75 -4.26
N VAL A 67 6.46 4.54 -5.55
CA VAL A 67 5.53 4.86 -6.62
C VAL A 67 5.40 3.64 -7.50
N GLU A 68 4.18 3.21 -7.73
CA GLU A 68 3.81 2.09 -8.56
C GLU A 68 2.89 2.57 -9.67
N TYR A 69 3.23 2.18 -10.89
CA TYR A 69 2.48 2.48 -12.09
C TYR A 69 2.15 1.16 -12.78
N ALA A 70 0.85 0.91 -12.98
CA ALA A 70 0.34 -0.32 -13.58
C ALA A 70 -0.52 -0.03 -14.81
N GLY A 71 -0.52 -0.96 -15.76
CA GLY A 71 -1.33 -0.85 -16.98
C GLY A 71 -0.71 0.04 -18.06
N GLY A 72 -1.58 0.53 -18.95
CA GLY A 72 -1.20 1.39 -20.08
C GLY A 72 -0.14 0.73 -20.98
N PRO A 73 1.05 1.32 -21.14
CA PRO A 73 2.12 0.75 -21.97
C PRO A 73 2.67 -0.58 -21.44
N LEU A 74 2.43 -0.91 -20.17
CA LEU A 74 2.88 -2.17 -19.56
C LEU A 74 1.92 -3.34 -19.80
N GLY A 75 0.72 -3.06 -20.33
CA GLY A 75 -0.35 -4.05 -20.44
C GLY A 75 -0.95 -4.44 -19.08
N GLY A 76 -1.83 -5.44 -19.09
CA GLY A 76 -2.65 -5.81 -17.94
C GLY A 76 -4.03 -5.13 -17.93
N ASP A 77 -4.94 -5.71 -17.15
CA ASP A 77 -6.34 -5.30 -17.13
C ASP A 77 -6.56 -4.02 -16.30
N PRO A 78 -6.05 -3.91 -15.06
CA PRO A 78 -6.18 -2.68 -14.28
C PRO A 78 -5.06 -1.71 -14.64
N SER A 79 -5.41 -0.43 -14.83
CA SER A 79 -4.42 0.65 -14.94
C SER A 79 -4.60 1.62 -13.78
N PHE A 80 -3.54 1.80 -13.00
CA PHE A 80 -3.57 2.63 -11.81
C PHE A 80 -2.21 3.22 -11.49
N ILE A 81 -2.23 4.29 -10.70
CA ILE A 81 -1.05 4.85 -10.05
C ILE A 81 -1.24 4.76 -8.53
N LYS A 82 -0.19 4.33 -7.83
CA LYS A 82 -0.18 4.20 -6.37
C LYS A 82 1.10 4.78 -5.82
N SER A 83 0.98 5.70 -4.89
CA SER A 83 2.09 6.41 -4.27
C SER A 83 1.99 6.32 -2.76
N VAL A 84 3.11 6.01 -2.10
CA VAL A 84 3.19 5.90 -0.65
C VAL A 84 4.42 6.64 -0.16
N VAL A 85 4.23 7.49 0.85
CA VAL A 85 5.30 8.13 1.61
C VAL A 85 5.23 7.62 3.04
N ASP A 86 6.34 7.13 3.56
CA ASP A 86 6.48 6.70 4.96
C ASP A 86 7.69 7.40 5.58
N SER A 87 7.45 8.08 6.69
CA SER A 87 8.43 8.92 7.36
C SER A 87 8.40 8.64 8.85
N GLY A 88 9.51 8.15 9.38
CA GLY A 88 9.72 7.90 10.80
C GLY A 88 10.90 8.72 11.33
N TRP A 89 10.70 9.40 12.44
CA TRP A 89 11.68 10.26 13.10
C TRP A 89 11.87 9.83 14.55
N TYR A 90 13.12 9.83 15.00
CA TYR A 90 13.54 9.40 16.32
C TYR A 90 14.30 10.53 16.99
N PHE A 91 13.81 10.91 18.17
CA PHE A 91 14.35 11.99 18.96
C PHE A 91 14.79 11.44 20.32
N PRO A 92 16.09 11.55 20.68
CA PRO A 92 16.53 11.15 22.00
C PRO A 92 15.96 12.11 23.05
N LEU A 93 15.46 11.56 24.14
CA LEU A 93 14.99 12.31 25.31
C LEU A 93 15.99 12.12 26.47
N PHE A 94 15.54 12.30 27.72
CA PHE A 94 16.37 12.14 28.91
C PHE A 94 16.63 10.66 29.21
N GLY A 95 17.87 10.35 29.63
CA GLY A 95 18.31 8.98 29.94
C GLY A 95 18.30 8.09 28.70
N ASP A 96 17.76 6.88 28.86
CA ASP A 96 17.65 5.87 27.78
C ASP A 96 16.30 5.92 27.03
N THR A 97 15.58 7.04 27.13
CA THR A 97 14.27 7.20 26.49
C THR A 97 14.41 7.81 25.09
N SER A 98 13.67 7.28 24.11
CA SER A 98 13.52 7.87 22.78
C SER A 98 12.05 8.10 22.44
N PHE A 99 11.78 9.18 21.70
CA PHE A 99 10.47 9.48 21.15
C PHE A 99 10.47 9.22 19.64
N MET A 100 9.47 8.46 19.18
CA MET A 100 9.29 8.15 17.76
C MET A 100 8.02 8.80 17.23
N LEU A 101 8.16 9.58 16.15
CA LEU A 101 7.05 10.09 15.37
C LEU A 101 7.04 9.41 14.00
N ARG A 102 5.90 8.87 13.58
CA ARG A 102 5.74 8.27 12.25
C ARG A 102 4.51 8.80 11.56
N GLY A 103 4.67 9.20 10.30
CA GLY A 103 3.61 9.52 9.38
C GLY A 103 3.66 8.62 8.16
N ARG A 104 2.51 8.12 7.72
CA ARG A 104 2.37 7.40 6.45
C ARG A 104 1.22 8.03 5.66
N PHE A 105 1.51 8.37 4.41
CA PHE A 105 0.55 8.91 3.46
C PHE A 105 0.51 8.01 2.23
N GLY A 106 -0.68 7.70 1.74
CA GLY A 106 -0.89 6.85 0.57
C GLY A 106 -1.96 7.45 -0.33
N TYR A 107 -1.71 7.45 -1.63
CA TYR A 107 -2.67 7.85 -2.66
C TYR A 107 -2.68 6.82 -3.77
N ALA A 108 -3.86 6.36 -4.16
CA ALA A 108 -4.03 5.41 -5.24
C ALA A 108 -5.24 5.83 -6.08
N ALA A 109 -5.07 5.82 -7.40
CA ALA A 109 -6.11 6.21 -8.34
C ALA A 109 -6.05 5.33 -9.58
N SER A 110 -7.23 5.01 -10.12
CA SER A 110 -7.33 4.39 -11.43
C SER A 110 -6.98 5.42 -12.51
N LEU A 111 -6.27 4.98 -13.55
CA LEU A 111 -5.90 5.78 -14.70
C LEU A 111 -6.89 5.61 -15.86
N ILE A 112 -7.88 4.73 -15.69
CA ILE A 112 -8.92 4.39 -16.66
C ILE A 112 -10.29 4.46 -15.97
N ASP A 113 -11.36 4.46 -16.77
CA ASP A 113 -12.75 4.44 -16.28
C ASP A 113 -13.17 3.05 -15.79
N LYS A 114 -12.36 2.49 -14.90
CA LYS A 114 -12.60 1.23 -14.19
C LYS A 114 -12.22 1.39 -12.72
N PRO A 115 -12.89 0.71 -11.79
CA PRO A 115 -12.59 0.84 -10.37
C PRO A 115 -11.19 0.31 -10.06
N LEU A 116 -10.55 0.89 -9.05
CA LEU A 116 -9.28 0.37 -8.52
C LEU A 116 -9.55 -1.01 -7.89
N PRO A 117 -8.82 -2.08 -8.29
CA PRO A 117 -8.95 -3.40 -7.69
C PRO A 117 -8.83 -3.35 -6.17
N SER A 118 -9.59 -4.20 -5.47
CA SER A 118 -9.67 -4.23 -4.02
C SER A 118 -8.31 -4.46 -3.36
N GLY A 119 -7.47 -5.31 -3.95
CA GLY A 119 -6.10 -5.57 -3.49
C GLY A 119 -5.17 -4.36 -3.55
N GLU A 120 -5.49 -3.37 -4.39
CA GLU A 120 -4.66 -2.17 -4.53
C GLU A 120 -5.07 -1.02 -3.62
N ARG A 121 -6.21 -1.14 -2.95
CA ARG A 121 -6.70 -0.15 -1.99
C ARG A 121 -5.87 -0.13 -0.71
N PHE A 122 -5.98 0.98 0.02
CA PHE A 122 -5.34 1.12 1.32
C PHE A 122 -6.28 0.69 2.44
N PHE A 123 -5.75 -0.12 3.33
CA PHE A 123 -6.43 -0.53 4.56
C PHE A 123 -5.64 0.02 5.75
N VAL A 124 -6.34 0.75 6.62
CA VAL A 124 -5.77 1.33 7.84
C VAL A 124 -6.33 0.58 9.05
N GLY A 125 -5.47 0.31 10.01
CA GLY A 125 -5.76 -0.49 11.21
C GLY A 125 -4.81 -1.68 11.36
N GLY A 126 -4.68 -2.18 12.58
CA GLY A 126 -3.78 -3.26 12.96
C GLY A 126 -2.42 -2.79 13.47
N THR A 127 -1.50 -3.73 13.67
CA THR A 127 -0.20 -3.49 14.32
C THR A 127 0.76 -2.66 13.48
N SER A 128 0.61 -2.67 12.15
CA SER A 128 1.54 -2.05 11.20
C SER A 128 1.22 -0.58 10.89
N THR A 129 -0.03 -0.15 11.12
CA THR A 129 -0.52 1.20 10.84
C THR A 129 -1.03 1.85 12.13
N VAL A 130 -2.33 1.74 12.43
CA VAL A 130 -2.97 2.32 13.62
C VAL A 130 -3.37 1.21 14.57
N ARG A 131 -2.63 1.11 15.68
CA ARG A 131 -2.93 0.16 16.77
C ARG A 131 -4.24 0.54 17.46
N GLY A 132 -4.96 -0.46 17.96
CA GLY A 132 -6.28 -0.30 18.59
C GLY A 132 -7.45 -0.52 17.62
N PHE A 133 -7.22 -0.45 16.30
CA PHE A 133 -8.20 -0.81 15.28
C PHE A 133 -7.92 -2.20 14.72
N LYS A 134 -8.97 -2.94 14.35
CA LYS A 134 -8.83 -4.14 13.51
C LYS A 134 -8.26 -3.75 12.15
N TYR A 135 -7.63 -4.70 11.46
CA TYR A 135 -7.13 -4.47 10.10
C TYR A 135 -8.28 -3.98 9.20
N GLY A 136 -8.06 -2.87 8.48
CA GLY A 136 -9.08 -2.23 7.64
C GLY A 136 -10.19 -1.51 8.42
N GLY A 137 -10.19 -1.56 9.75
CA GLY A 137 -11.24 -0.97 10.60
C GLY A 137 -11.12 0.53 10.83
N ALA A 138 -10.04 1.17 10.39
CA ALA A 138 -9.84 2.61 10.48
C ALA A 138 -9.96 3.30 9.10
N GLY A 139 -10.91 2.83 8.27
CA GLY A 139 -11.19 3.35 6.94
C GLY A 139 -12.69 3.44 6.66
N PRO A 140 -13.08 3.84 5.44
CA PRO A 140 -14.47 3.83 5.01
C PRO A 140 -15.07 2.44 5.17
N VAL A 141 -16.27 2.38 5.75
CA VAL A 141 -17.05 1.15 5.86
C VAL A 141 -17.99 1.10 4.66
N GLU A 142 -18.16 -0.08 4.07
CA GLU A 142 -19.25 -0.31 3.12
C GLU A 142 -20.59 -0.05 3.86
N PRO A 143 -21.51 0.75 3.29
CA PRO A 143 -22.80 1.06 3.91
C PRO A 143 -23.73 -0.16 4.01
#